data_AF-A0A961HSK6-F1
#
_entry.id   AF-A0A961HSK6-F1
#
_cell.length_a   1.000
_cell.length_b   1.000
_cell.length_c   1.000
_cell.angle_alpha   90.00
_cell.angle_beta   90.00
_cell.angle_gamma   90.00
#
_symmetry.space_group_name_H-M   'P 1'
#
loop_
_entity.id
_entity.type
_entity.pdbx_description
1 polymer ?
#
loop_
_entity_poly.entity_id
_entity_poly.type
_entity_poly.pdbx_seq_one_letter_code
_entity_poly.pdbx_strand_id
1 'polypeptide(L)'
;RFLRVIVEDGSEMTGYGSSLQGYLVEILGDISSTGAVLDRATFFQYMLSGAADPGSLAHDLSAVAQSGRRIRDRLSEDTRRVISGLEETLANLRSEDPAEISDELFRIILLLTSLTGHLSENMSREASYFFPRIGRRLERSLFLLRLLFALSTDHRLDWWDLLFAILRINDIAITYRRRYRNRMDARSVLDILIFDRTNPRSLMFQIDEIYSMSGELPGVDSGEKTIENKLALELYSRIHLMEIDSLFDSTGGLQPEMLRQFCLDCQNLLHRISDAISNRYFQYQERSQQMEDLGA
;
A
#
# COMPACT_ATOMS: atom_id res chain seq x y z
N ARG A 1 4.54 1.01 8.71
CA ARG A 1 5.40 2.20 8.45
C ARG A 1 4.63 3.48 8.71
N PHE A 2 3.55 3.74 7.97
CA PHE A 2 2.65 4.85 8.22
C PHE A 2 2.24 5.01 9.69
N LEU A 3 1.64 3.97 10.27
CA LEU A 3 1.26 3.98 11.69
C LEU A 3 2.44 4.28 12.61
N ARG A 4 3.61 3.72 12.33
CA ARG A 4 4.83 3.96 13.11
C ARG A 4 5.28 5.42 13.04
N VAL A 5 5.27 6.04 11.85
CA VAL A 5 5.60 7.47 11.69
C VAL A 5 4.62 8.34 12.50
N ILE A 6 3.32 8.01 12.51
CA ILE A 6 2.34 8.76 13.32
C ILE A 6 2.58 8.56 14.82
N VAL A 7 2.92 7.35 15.26
CA VAL A 7 3.24 7.08 16.68
C VAL A 7 4.48 7.87 17.11
N GLU A 8 5.55 7.83 16.31
CA GLU A 8 6.84 8.48 16.58
C GLU A 8 6.75 10.01 16.53
N ASP A 9 6.10 10.59 15.51
CA ASP A 9 6.01 12.06 15.38
C ASP A 9 5.11 12.68 16.46
N GLY A 10 4.29 11.85 17.12
CA GLY A 10 3.36 12.28 18.16
C GLY A 10 4.00 12.55 19.52
N SER A 11 5.28 12.23 19.70
CA SER A 11 6.06 12.55 20.89
C SER A 11 6.93 13.81 20.71
N GLU A 12 7.21 14.24 19.47
CA GLU A 12 8.21 15.29 19.18
C GLU A 12 7.61 16.67 18.84
N MET A 13 6.37 16.76 18.35
CA MET A 13 5.80 18.05 17.91
C MET A 13 4.96 18.77 18.98
N THR A 14 5.61 19.61 19.78
CA THR A 14 4.96 20.63 20.63
C THR A 14 4.92 21.98 19.89
N GLY A 15 4.01 22.13 18.91
CA GLY A 15 3.86 23.42 18.21
C GLY A 15 2.71 23.48 17.21
N TYR A 16 1.65 24.19 17.62
CA TYR A 16 0.55 24.81 16.86
C TYR A 16 -0.18 24.04 15.73
N GLY A 17 -1.43 23.65 16.03
CA GLY A 17 -2.60 23.74 15.14
C GLY A 17 -2.76 22.63 14.09
N SER A 18 -3.74 21.74 14.29
CA SER A 18 -4.08 20.60 13.40
C SER A 18 -2.85 19.78 12.99
N SER A 19 -2.42 18.86 13.86
CA SER A 19 -1.24 18.04 13.62
C SER A 19 -1.35 17.35 12.24
N LEU A 20 -0.22 17.30 11.52
CA LEU A 20 -0.02 16.46 10.33
C LEU A 20 -0.67 15.07 10.46
N GLN A 21 -0.71 14.55 11.69
CA GLN A 21 -1.38 13.32 12.07
C GLN A 21 -2.90 13.36 11.89
N GLY A 22 -3.59 14.38 12.42
CA GLY A 22 -5.03 14.54 12.25
C GLY A 22 -5.41 14.63 10.78
N TYR A 23 -4.58 15.29 9.97
CA TYR A 23 -4.77 15.41 8.54
C TYR A 23 -4.54 14.10 7.76
N LEU A 24 -3.44 13.39 8.07
CA LEU A 24 -3.18 12.07 7.51
C LEU A 24 -4.26 11.06 7.93
N VAL A 25 -4.78 11.16 9.15
CA VAL A 25 -5.90 10.37 9.67
C VAL A 25 -7.22 10.76 9.03
N GLU A 26 -7.46 12.02 8.68
CA GLU A 26 -8.67 12.46 7.98
C GLU A 26 -8.68 11.93 6.54
N ILE A 27 -7.56 12.05 5.83
CA ILE A 27 -7.44 11.60 4.43
C ILE A 27 -7.42 10.07 4.30
N LEU A 28 -6.82 9.38 5.28
CA LEU A 28 -6.83 7.92 5.33
C LEU A 28 -8.00 7.38 6.17
N GLY A 29 -8.77 8.23 6.83
CA GLY A 29 -9.94 7.86 7.64
C GLY A 29 -11.14 7.46 6.78
N ASP A 30 -11.13 7.81 5.49
CA ASP A 30 -12.03 7.26 4.47
C ASP A 30 -11.82 5.73 4.25
N ILE A 31 -10.80 5.14 4.89
CA ILE A 31 -10.63 3.68 5.03
C ILE A 31 -11.68 3.09 6.00
N SER A 32 -12.13 3.87 6.98
CA SER A 32 -13.21 3.46 7.87
C SER A 32 -14.55 3.77 7.19
N SER A 33 -15.36 2.73 7.00
CA SER A 33 -16.74 2.83 6.50
C SER A 33 -17.66 3.71 7.36
N THR A 34 -17.13 4.34 8.41
CA THR A 34 -17.80 5.20 9.37
C THR A 34 -17.92 6.66 8.93
N GLY A 35 -17.17 7.12 7.93
CA GLY A 35 -17.32 8.48 7.36
C GLY A 35 -17.15 9.64 8.36
N ALA A 36 -16.55 9.36 9.52
CA ALA A 36 -16.37 10.29 10.62
C ALA A 36 -14.88 10.60 10.79
N VAL A 37 -14.55 11.87 11.02
CA VAL A 37 -13.19 12.29 11.40
C VAL A 37 -12.87 11.63 12.75
N LEU A 38 -12.01 10.62 12.73
CA LEU A 38 -11.57 9.93 13.94
C LEU A 38 -10.49 10.76 14.63
N ASP A 39 -10.60 10.93 15.95
CA ASP A 39 -9.48 11.42 16.73
C ASP A 39 -8.32 10.40 16.72
N ARG A 40 -7.12 10.83 17.14
CA ARG A 40 -5.92 9.98 17.10
C ARG A 40 -6.11 8.66 17.84
N ALA A 41 -6.66 8.70 19.05
CA ALA A 41 -6.83 7.51 19.88
C ALA A 41 -7.78 6.52 19.22
N THR A 42 -8.91 7.01 18.70
CA THR A 42 -9.92 6.21 18.01
C THR A 42 -9.38 5.64 16.70
N PHE A 43 -8.61 6.42 15.93
CA PHE A 43 -7.96 5.93 14.71
C PHE A 43 -6.95 4.81 15.01
N PHE A 44 -6.11 4.96 16.03
CA PHE A 44 -5.17 3.91 16.44
C PHE A 44 -5.90 2.67 16.95
N GLN A 45 -6.91 2.86 17.78
CA GLN A 45 -7.72 1.74 18.27
C GLN A 45 -8.40 0.99 17.11
N TYR A 46 -8.97 1.73 16.14
CA TYR A 46 -9.53 1.15 14.93
C TYR A 46 -8.47 0.36 14.13
N MET A 47 -7.32 0.97 13.82
CA MET A 47 -6.28 0.34 13.03
C MET A 47 -5.64 -0.88 13.71
N LEU A 48 -5.43 -0.83 15.02
CA LEU A 48 -4.70 -1.86 15.78
C LEU A 48 -5.61 -2.95 16.36
N SER A 49 -6.88 -2.65 16.64
CA SER A 49 -7.80 -3.60 17.30
C SER A 49 -9.00 -4.00 16.43
N GLY A 50 -9.30 -3.29 15.34
CA GLY A 50 -10.46 -3.50 14.48
C GLY A 50 -10.38 -4.74 13.59
N ALA A 51 -10.14 -5.93 14.14
CA ALA A 51 -9.98 -7.16 13.34
C ALA A 51 -11.23 -7.52 12.50
N ALA A 52 -12.40 -7.03 12.90
CA ALA A 52 -13.66 -7.18 12.15
C ALA A 52 -13.86 -6.10 11.07
N ASP A 53 -13.02 -5.05 11.06
CA ASP A 53 -13.18 -3.87 10.23
C ASP A 53 -12.23 -3.92 9.03
N PRO A 54 -12.74 -4.13 7.80
CA PRO A 54 -11.92 -4.07 6.59
C PRO A 54 -11.18 -2.73 6.50
N GLY A 55 -9.88 -2.78 6.21
CA GLY A 55 -9.02 -1.60 6.13
C GLY A 55 -8.20 -1.32 7.39
N SER A 56 -8.45 -2.01 8.50
CA SER A 56 -7.57 -1.97 9.67
C SER A 56 -6.34 -2.87 9.49
N LEU A 57 -5.22 -2.52 10.14
CA LEU A 57 -4.04 -3.38 10.17
C LEU A 57 -4.35 -4.72 10.84
N ALA A 58 -5.17 -4.70 11.90
CA ALA A 58 -5.59 -5.89 12.62
C ALA A 58 -6.35 -6.87 11.72
N HIS A 59 -7.24 -6.34 10.88
CA HIS A 59 -8.01 -7.13 9.92
C HIS A 59 -7.08 -7.78 8.89
N ASP A 60 -6.21 -6.99 8.27
CA ASP A 60 -5.29 -7.48 7.23
C ASP A 60 -4.32 -8.55 7.78
N LEU A 61 -3.75 -8.33 8.97
CA LEU A 61 -2.87 -9.30 9.61
C LEU A 61 -3.63 -10.56 10.03
N SER A 62 -4.87 -10.43 10.53
CA SER A 62 -5.73 -11.56 10.85
C SER A 62 -6.10 -12.37 9.60
N ALA A 63 -6.34 -11.70 8.46
CA ALA A 63 -6.63 -12.33 7.18
C ALA A 63 -5.40 -13.08 6.63
N VAL A 64 -4.20 -12.51 6.75
CA VAL A 64 -2.93 -13.19 6.40
C VAL A 64 -2.74 -14.43 7.28
N ALA A 65 -2.94 -14.30 8.59
CA ALA A 65 -2.85 -15.40 9.54
C ALA A 65 -3.86 -16.52 9.22
N GLN A 66 -5.12 -16.17 8.97
CA GLN A 66 -6.17 -17.13 8.62
C GLN A 66 -5.88 -17.83 7.29
N SER A 67 -5.46 -17.10 6.26
CA SER A 67 -5.04 -17.66 4.98
C SER A 67 -3.87 -18.64 5.18
N GLY A 68 -2.86 -18.24 5.96
CA GLY A 68 -1.72 -19.08 6.30
C GLY A 68 -2.10 -20.39 6.99
N ARG A 69 -3.07 -20.35 7.92
CA ARG A 69 -3.59 -21.55 8.58
C ARG A 69 -4.31 -22.51 7.62
N ARG A 70 -5.04 -21.98 6.63
CA ARG A 70 -5.78 -22.79 5.63
C ARG A 70 -4.85 -23.60 4.73
N ILE A 71 -3.70 -23.05 4.38
CA ILE A 71 -2.70 -23.71 3.51
C ILE A 71 -1.47 -24.20 4.27
N ARG A 72 -1.60 -24.45 5.58
CA ARG A 72 -0.48 -24.74 6.49
C ARG A 72 0.41 -25.90 6.01
N ASP A 73 -0.18 -26.91 5.41
CA ASP A 73 0.48 -28.08 4.83
C ASP A 73 1.32 -27.74 3.58
N ARG A 74 1.03 -26.62 2.92
CA ARG A 74 1.75 -26.11 1.73
C ARG A 74 2.80 -25.05 2.07
N LEU A 75 2.97 -24.70 3.35
CA LEU A 75 3.92 -23.67 3.79
C LEU A 75 5.18 -24.30 4.38
N SER A 76 6.33 -23.70 4.05
CA SER A 76 7.60 -24.02 4.69
C SER A 76 7.52 -23.79 6.22
N GLU A 77 8.35 -24.49 6.99
CA GLU A 77 8.41 -24.29 8.44
C GLU A 77 8.73 -22.83 8.81
N ASP A 78 9.66 -22.20 8.09
CA ASP A 78 10.02 -20.80 8.30
C ASP A 78 8.84 -19.86 8.04
N THR A 79 8.13 -20.06 6.92
CA THR A 79 6.92 -19.27 6.61
C THR A 79 5.86 -19.42 7.70
N ARG A 80 5.66 -20.63 8.22
CA ARG A 80 4.72 -20.88 9.33
C ARG A 80 5.14 -20.14 10.60
N ARG A 81 6.42 -20.19 10.97
CA ARG A 81 6.96 -19.48 12.14
C ARG A 81 6.76 -17.97 12.04
N VAL A 82 7.01 -17.39 10.86
CA VAL A 82 6.80 -15.96 10.62
C VAL A 82 5.33 -15.58 10.77
N ILE A 83 4.40 -16.39 10.25
CA ILE A 83 2.96 -16.15 10.39
C ILE A 83 2.52 -16.24 11.86
N SER A 84 2.97 -17.23 12.61
CA SER A 84 2.69 -17.32 14.05
C SER A 84 3.28 -16.13 14.83
N GLY A 85 4.45 -15.65 14.45
CA GLY A 85 5.01 -14.42 15.03
C GLY A 85 4.17 -13.18 14.75
N LEU A 86 3.53 -13.09 13.58
CA LEU A 86 2.59 -12.00 13.27
C LEU A 86 1.34 -12.07 14.14
N GLU A 87 0.80 -13.26 14.37
CA GLU A 87 -0.35 -13.48 15.26
C GLU A 87 -0.03 -13.07 16.71
N GLU A 88 1.13 -13.50 17.21
CA GLU A 88 1.59 -13.15 18.57
C GLU A 88 1.80 -11.65 18.72
N THR A 89 2.47 -11.03 17.74
CA THR A 89 2.72 -9.58 17.75
C THR A 89 1.42 -8.78 17.71
N LEU A 90 0.45 -9.23 16.89
CA LEU A 90 -0.87 -8.61 16.84
C LEU A 90 -1.61 -8.73 18.18
N ALA A 91 -1.50 -9.87 18.87
CA ALA A 91 -2.10 -10.06 20.18
C ALA A 91 -1.48 -9.13 21.25
N ASN A 92 -0.21 -8.74 21.09
CA ASN A 92 0.53 -7.85 21.99
C ASN A 92 0.28 -6.34 21.73
N LEU A 93 -0.34 -5.97 20.59
CA LEU A 93 -0.75 -4.59 20.29
C LEU A 93 -1.97 -4.13 21.11
N ARG A 94 -1.88 -4.26 22.44
CA ARG A 94 -2.90 -3.83 23.42
C ARG A 94 -2.41 -2.73 24.34
N SER A 95 -1.13 -2.38 24.26
CA SER A 95 -0.55 -1.29 25.05
C SER A 95 -1.06 0.07 24.57
N GLU A 96 -1.21 1.00 25.51
CA GLU A 96 -1.47 2.41 25.23
C GLU A 96 -0.17 3.22 25.15
N ASP A 97 0.99 2.65 25.49
CA ASP A 97 2.29 3.32 25.44
C ASP A 97 2.76 3.45 23.97
N PRO A 98 2.94 4.69 23.45
CA PRO A 98 3.47 4.92 22.11
C PRO A 98 4.81 4.22 21.84
N ALA A 99 5.70 4.10 22.83
CA ALA A 99 6.99 3.45 22.63
C ALA A 99 6.82 1.95 22.37
N GLU A 100 6.02 1.26 23.20
CA GLU A 100 5.72 -0.17 23.03
C GLU A 100 4.97 -0.44 21.72
N ILE A 101 4.01 0.42 21.35
CA ILE A 101 3.30 0.33 20.06
C ILE A 101 4.29 0.48 18.89
N SER A 102 5.23 1.43 18.97
CA SER A 102 6.24 1.64 17.92
C SER A 102 7.14 0.41 17.75
N ASP A 103 7.57 -0.19 18.85
CA ASP A 103 8.40 -1.40 18.85
C ASP A 103 7.68 -2.60 18.26
N GLU A 104 6.41 -2.84 18.61
CA GLU A 104 5.62 -3.93 18.02
C GLU A 104 5.31 -3.67 16.53
N LEU A 105 5.02 -2.43 16.15
CA LEU A 105 4.90 -2.07 14.73
C LEU A 105 6.20 -2.29 13.96
N PHE A 106 7.36 -2.05 14.58
CA PHE A 106 8.65 -2.38 13.99
C PHE A 106 8.84 -3.90 13.84
N ARG A 107 8.44 -4.67 14.85
CA ARG A 107 8.48 -6.14 14.82
C ARG A 107 7.59 -6.71 13.69
N ILE A 108 6.40 -6.16 13.49
CA ILE A 108 5.52 -6.48 12.35
C ILE A 108 6.23 -6.18 11.01
N ILE A 109 6.91 -5.04 10.89
CA ILE A 109 7.66 -4.70 9.67
C ILE A 109 8.77 -5.72 9.40
N LEU A 110 9.50 -6.17 10.44
CA LEU A 110 10.54 -7.19 10.30
C LEU A 110 9.94 -8.53 9.85
N LEU A 111 8.87 -8.98 10.48
CA LEU A 111 8.18 -10.23 10.14
C LEU A 111 7.61 -10.19 8.72
N LEU A 112 6.95 -9.11 8.31
CA LEU A 112 6.46 -8.97 6.94
C LEU A 112 7.59 -8.88 5.90
N THR A 113 8.75 -8.35 6.29
CA THR A 113 9.94 -8.31 5.43
C THR A 113 10.50 -9.73 5.25
N SER A 114 10.67 -10.46 6.36
CA SER A 114 11.07 -11.88 6.37
C SER A 114 10.11 -12.75 5.56
N LEU A 115 8.79 -12.61 5.78
CA LEU A 115 7.76 -13.31 5.01
C LEU A 115 7.98 -13.11 3.51
N THR A 116 8.18 -11.87 3.08
CA THR A 116 8.40 -11.62 1.65
C THR A 116 9.76 -12.04 1.12
N GLY A 117 10.79 -12.11 1.95
CA GLY A 117 12.06 -12.76 1.61
C GLY A 117 11.83 -14.24 1.32
N HIS A 118 11.21 -14.96 2.26
CA HIS A 118 10.91 -16.39 2.11
C HIS A 118 10.02 -16.69 0.90
N LEU A 119 8.97 -15.90 0.67
CA LEU A 119 8.11 -16.07 -0.51
C LEU A 119 8.87 -15.81 -1.82
N SER A 120 9.86 -14.90 -1.83
CA SER A 120 10.63 -14.59 -3.02
C SER A 120 11.69 -15.64 -3.33
N GLU A 121 12.26 -16.30 -2.32
CA GLU A 121 13.34 -17.28 -2.46
C GLU A 121 12.83 -18.72 -2.67
N ASN A 122 11.73 -19.09 -2.01
CA ASN A 122 11.33 -20.50 -1.89
C ASN A 122 10.10 -20.90 -2.73
N MET A 123 9.39 -19.95 -3.35
CA MET A 123 8.22 -20.29 -4.16
C MET A 123 8.62 -20.69 -5.58
N SER A 124 8.00 -21.77 -6.09
CA SER A 124 8.07 -22.08 -7.52
C SER A 124 7.44 -20.93 -8.32
N ARG A 125 7.98 -20.66 -9.52
CA ARG A 125 7.56 -19.57 -10.40
C ARG A 125 6.26 -19.90 -11.12
N GLU A 126 5.25 -20.23 -10.34
CA GLU A 126 3.90 -20.60 -10.75
C GLU A 126 2.90 -19.52 -10.27
N ALA A 127 1.61 -19.77 -10.45
CA ALA A 127 0.52 -18.88 -10.03
C ALA A 127 0.72 -18.27 -8.63
N SER A 128 1.07 -19.14 -7.67
CA SER A 128 1.27 -18.81 -6.26
C SER A 128 2.37 -17.76 -6.04
N TYR A 129 3.34 -17.63 -6.96
CA TYR A 129 4.41 -16.63 -6.88
C TYR A 129 3.94 -15.24 -7.30
N PHE A 130 3.10 -15.15 -8.33
CA PHE A 130 2.68 -13.87 -8.90
C PHE A 130 1.62 -13.16 -8.06
N PHE A 131 0.63 -13.86 -7.52
CA PHE A 131 -0.49 -13.21 -6.82
C PHE A 131 -0.06 -12.38 -5.60
N PRO A 132 0.77 -12.87 -4.65
CA PRO A 132 1.20 -12.07 -3.52
C PRO A 132 2.07 -10.88 -3.93
N ARG A 133 2.84 -11.04 -5.03
CA ARG A 133 3.67 -9.96 -5.57
C ARG A 133 2.81 -8.87 -6.20
N ILE A 134 1.87 -9.22 -7.08
CA ILE A 134 0.93 -8.28 -7.68
C ILE A 134 0.09 -7.60 -6.59
N GLY A 135 -0.50 -8.37 -5.66
CA GLY A 135 -1.30 -7.82 -4.55
C GLY A 135 -0.52 -6.80 -3.73
N ARG A 136 0.72 -7.11 -3.34
CA ARG A 136 1.60 -6.15 -2.64
C ARG A 136 1.87 -4.88 -3.45
N ARG A 137 2.02 -4.98 -4.77
CA ARG A 137 2.25 -3.82 -5.65
C ARG A 137 0.98 -2.99 -5.80
N LEU A 138 -0.19 -3.62 -5.91
CA LEU A 138 -1.49 -2.96 -5.92
C LEU A 138 -1.70 -2.16 -4.63
N GLU A 139 -1.56 -2.81 -3.47
CA GLU A 139 -1.71 -2.16 -2.17
C GLU A 139 -0.74 -1.00 -1.98
N ARG A 140 0.53 -1.18 -2.37
CA ARG A 140 1.52 -0.10 -2.30
C ARG A 140 1.16 1.08 -3.19
N SER A 141 0.66 0.82 -4.40
CA SER A 141 0.26 1.86 -5.35
C SER A 141 -0.96 2.62 -4.84
N LEU A 142 -2.00 1.91 -4.40
CA LEU A 142 -3.20 2.49 -3.80
C LEU A 142 -2.85 3.34 -2.58
N PHE A 143 -2.02 2.82 -1.68
CA PHE A 143 -1.59 3.55 -0.50
C PHE A 143 -0.80 4.83 -0.84
N LEU A 144 0.13 4.76 -1.79
CA LEU A 144 0.85 5.94 -2.26
C LEU A 144 -0.10 6.97 -2.88
N LEU A 145 -1.04 6.55 -3.74
CA LEU A 145 -1.99 7.45 -4.37
C LEU A 145 -2.90 8.14 -3.35
N ARG A 146 -3.29 7.46 -2.26
CA ARG A 146 -4.01 8.09 -1.14
C ARG A 146 -3.18 9.15 -0.43
N LEU A 147 -1.89 8.89 -0.19
CA LEU A 147 -0.98 9.90 0.36
C LEU A 147 -0.78 11.10 -0.58
N LEU A 148 -0.73 10.86 -1.89
CA LEU A 148 -0.61 11.94 -2.87
C LEU A 148 -1.92 12.72 -3.02
N PHE A 149 -3.07 12.04 -2.90
CA PHE A 149 -4.37 12.68 -2.84
C PHE A 149 -4.48 13.66 -1.67
N ALA A 150 -3.83 13.36 -0.54
CA ALA A 150 -3.72 14.31 0.58
C ALA A 150 -3.21 15.68 0.13
N LEU A 151 -2.18 15.72 -0.72
CA LEU A 151 -1.62 16.98 -1.23
C LEU A 151 -2.62 17.80 -2.06
N SER A 152 -3.77 17.23 -2.44
CA SER A 152 -4.86 17.91 -3.15
C SER A 152 -5.98 18.44 -2.25
N THR A 153 -5.96 18.13 -0.95
CA THR A 153 -7.03 18.45 0.00
C THR A 153 -6.57 19.48 1.03
N ASP A 154 -6.77 20.77 0.77
CA ASP A 154 -6.51 21.88 1.72
C ASP A 154 -5.03 22.23 2.00
N HIS A 155 -4.72 23.52 2.07
CA HIS A 155 -3.36 24.10 2.14
C HIS A 155 -2.98 24.56 3.56
N ARG A 156 -3.66 24.04 4.59
CA ARG A 156 -3.53 24.53 5.98
C ARG A 156 -2.27 24.05 6.70
N LEU A 157 -1.61 23.01 6.20
CA LEU A 157 -0.33 22.52 6.71
C LEU A 157 0.83 23.21 6.00
N ASP A 158 1.96 23.34 6.70
CA ASP A 158 3.23 23.61 6.03
C ASP A 158 3.51 22.45 5.06
N TRP A 159 3.60 22.78 3.77
CA TRP A 159 3.94 21.82 2.71
C TRP A 159 5.23 21.07 3.03
N TRP A 160 6.16 21.68 3.75
CA TRP A 160 7.42 21.04 4.12
C TRP A 160 7.19 19.78 4.98
N ASP A 161 6.41 19.88 6.05
CA ASP A 161 6.19 18.77 7.00
C ASP A 161 5.44 17.62 6.33
N LEU A 162 4.41 17.94 5.55
CA LEU A 162 3.61 16.94 4.84
C LEU A 162 4.45 16.22 3.77
N LEU A 163 5.21 16.95 2.96
CA LEU A 163 6.09 16.33 1.97
C LEU A 163 7.16 15.46 2.65
N PHE A 164 7.76 15.93 3.74
CA PHE A 164 8.77 15.17 4.48
C PHE A 164 8.18 13.88 5.09
N ALA A 165 6.97 13.95 5.65
CA ALA A 165 6.26 12.81 6.17
C ALA A 165 5.96 11.78 5.09
N ILE A 166 5.47 12.20 3.92
CA ILE A 166 5.24 11.29 2.78
C ILE A 166 6.54 10.60 2.36
N LEU A 167 7.66 11.31 2.32
CA LEU A 167 8.97 10.72 2.02
C LEU A 167 9.42 9.70 3.08
N ARG A 168 9.13 9.95 4.38
CA ARG A 168 9.44 9.01 5.47
C ARG A 168 8.55 7.77 5.42
N ILE A 169 7.24 7.94 5.22
CA ILE A 169 6.28 6.84 5.10
C ILE A 169 6.67 5.89 3.97
N ASN A 170 7.14 6.46 2.85
CA ASN A 170 7.60 5.72 1.68
C ASN A 170 9.08 5.29 1.76
N ASP A 171 9.76 5.50 2.90
CA ASP A 171 11.16 5.08 3.12
C ASP A 171 12.10 5.51 1.96
N ILE A 172 11.91 6.75 1.50
CA ILE A 172 12.66 7.36 0.40
C ILE A 172 13.36 8.67 0.82
N ALA A 173 13.15 9.12 2.07
CA ALA A 173 13.71 10.37 2.59
C ALA A 173 15.25 10.46 2.46
N ILE A 174 15.99 9.35 2.67
CA ILE A 174 17.45 9.32 2.51
C ILE A 174 17.85 9.50 1.04
N THR A 175 17.21 8.76 0.13
CA THR A 175 17.45 8.85 -1.31
C THR A 175 17.13 10.24 -1.82
N TYR A 176 16.00 10.81 -1.40
CA TYR A 176 15.59 12.17 -1.72
C TYR A 176 16.63 13.19 -1.24
N ARG A 177 17.03 13.13 0.03
CA ARG A 177 18.02 14.03 0.62
C ARG A 177 19.35 14.02 -0.15
N ARG A 178 19.80 12.84 -0.58
CA ARG A 178 21.02 12.68 -1.39
C ARG A 178 20.87 13.30 -2.79
N ARG A 179 19.72 13.10 -3.45
CA ARG A 179 19.49 13.58 -4.82
C ARG A 179 19.22 15.09 -4.90
N TYR A 180 18.41 15.62 -3.99
CA TYR A 180 17.91 17.00 -4.04
C TYR A 180 18.55 17.93 -2.98
N ARG A 181 19.57 17.46 -2.24
CA ARG A 181 20.40 18.27 -1.32
C ARG A 181 19.60 19.08 -0.29
N ASN A 182 18.61 18.44 0.36
CA ASN A 182 17.68 19.07 1.34
C ASN A 182 16.74 20.16 0.78
N ARG A 183 16.70 20.41 -0.53
CA ARG A 183 15.65 21.24 -1.12
C ARG A 183 14.32 20.48 -1.03
N MET A 184 13.33 21.05 -0.34
CA MET A 184 11.99 20.48 -0.24
C MET A 184 11.04 21.31 -1.11
N ASP A 185 10.56 20.71 -2.19
CA ASP A 185 9.51 21.27 -3.04
C ASP A 185 8.62 20.14 -3.57
N ALA A 186 7.34 20.46 -3.78
CA ALA A 186 6.34 19.48 -4.20
C ALA A 186 6.72 18.80 -5.52
N ARG A 187 7.31 19.55 -6.46
CA ARG A 187 7.72 19.03 -7.76
C ARG A 187 8.76 17.90 -7.63
N SER A 188 9.82 18.13 -6.87
CA SER A 188 10.87 17.13 -6.67
C SER A 188 10.36 15.92 -5.88
N VAL A 189 9.45 16.12 -4.91
CA VAL A 189 8.84 15.03 -4.15
C VAL A 189 7.92 14.17 -5.04
N LEU A 190 7.07 14.79 -5.85
CA LEU A 190 6.21 14.08 -6.80
C LEU A 190 7.03 13.37 -7.87
N ASP A 191 8.09 13.99 -8.38
CA ASP A 191 9.03 13.40 -9.35
C ASP A 191 9.58 12.05 -8.83
N ILE A 192 10.13 12.04 -7.62
CA ILE A 192 10.74 10.83 -7.08
C ILE A 192 9.71 9.76 -6.67
N LEU A 193 8.51 10.17 -6.23
CA LEU A 193 7.47 9.25 -5.77
C LEU A 193 6.68 8.65 -6.93
N ILE A 194 6.45 9.41 -8.00
CA ILE A 194 5.65 8.96 -9.14
C ILE A 194 6.55 8.34 -10.20
N PHE A 195 7.63 9.03 -10.62
CA PHE A 195 8.31 8.74 -11.89
C PHE A 195 9.65 8.01 -11.75
N ASP A 196 10.22 7.89 -10.55
CA ASP A 196 11.54 7.27 -10.36
C ASP A 196 11.54 5.74 -10.53
N ARG A 197 11.87 5.26 -11.74
CA ARG A 197 12.02 3.82 -12.05
C ARG A 197 13.16 3.12 -11.30
N THR A 198 14.07 3.83 -10.67
CA THR A 198 15.14 3.20 -9.89
C THR A 198 14.71 2.91 -8.45
N ASN A 199 13.62 3.53 -8.00
CA ASN A 199 13.08 3.34 -6.68
C ASN A 199 11.99 2.25 -6.68
N PRO A 200 12.17 1.11 -5.99
CA PRO A 200 11.18 0.04 -5.94
C PRO A 200 9.89 0.40 -5.20
N ARG A 201 9.74 1.65 -4.73
CA ARG A 201 8.55 2.18 -4.07
C ARG A 201 7.84 3.26 -4.88
N SER A 202 8.42 3.73 -5.99
CA SER A 202 7.73 4.69 -6.84
C SER A 202 6.52 4.05 -7.52
N LEU A 203 5.55 4.88 -7.90
CA LEU A 203 4.36 4.45 -8.61
C LEU A 203 4.73 3.80 -9.96
N MET A 204 5.59 4.46 -10.75
CA MET A 204 6.07 3.95 -12.04
C MET A 204 6.66 2.55 -11.89
N PHE A 205 7.53 2.33 -10.90
CA PHE A 205 8.09 1.01 -10.65
C PHE A 205 7.03 -0.03 -10.30
N GLN A 206 6.03 0.33 -9.48
CA GLN A 206 4.96 -0.62 -9.14
C GLN A 206 4.18 -1.02 -10.40
N ILE A 207 3.86 -0.05 -11.26
CA ILE A 207 3.03 -0.29 -12.44
C ILE A 207 3.81 -1.05 -13.52
N ASP A 208 5.11 -0.77 -13.69
CA ASP A 208 6.01 -1.57 -14.55
C ASP A 208 5.95 -3.06 -14.16
N GLU A 209 6.10 -3.34 -12.87
CA GLU A 209 6.06 -4.71 -12.34
C GLU A 209 4.68 -5.35 -12.45
N ILE A 210 3.60 -4.61 -12.16
CA ILE A 210 2.22 -5.11 -12.30
C ILE A 210 1.95 -5.48 -13.76
N TYR A 211 2.32 -4.60 -14.70
CA TYR A 211 2.11 -4.86 -16.12
C TYR A 211 2.91 -6.08 -16.59
N SER A 212 4.20 -6.16 -16.24
CA SER A 212 5.03 -7.33 -16.57
C SER A 212 4.42 -8.63 -16.04
N MET A 213 4.14 -8.69 -14.73
CA MET A 213 3.61 -9.91 -14.11
C MET A 213 2.21 -10.27 -14.61
N SER A 214 1.38 -9.29 -14.99
CA SER A 214 0.05 -9.58 -15.56
C SER A 214 0.11 -10.36 -16.87
N GLY A 215 1.23 -10.28 -17.62
CA GLY A 215 1.46 -11.07 -18.83
C GLY A 215 1.99 -12.47 -18.55
N GLU A 216 2.43 -12.75 -17.32
CA GLU A 216 3.00 -14.04 -16.89
C GLU A 216 2.01 -14.86 -16.04
N LEU A 217 0.81 -14.34 -15.80
CA LEU A 217 -0.21 -15.04 -15.05
C LEU A 217 -0.64 -16.35 -15.76
N PRO A 218 -1.04 -17.39 -15.02
CA PRO A 218 -1.47 -18.66 -15.62
C PRO A 218 -2.65 -18.49 -16.57
N GLY A 219 -2.74 -19.36 -17.57
CA GLY A 219 -3.85 -19.38 -18.53
C GLY A 219 -3.86 -18.17 -19.49
N VAL A 220 -2.73 -17.47 -19.62
CA VAL A 220 -2.50 -16.51 -20.70
C VAL A 220 -1.99 -17.29 -21.91
N ASP A 221 -2.87 -17.57 -22.87
CA ASP A 221 -2.48 -18.21 -24.13
C ASP A 221 -1.73 -17.21 -25.02
N SER A 222 -0.81 -17.74 -25.85
CA SER A 222 -0.03 -16.92 -26.77
C SER A 222 -0.94 -16.24 -27.80
N GLY A 223 -1.24 -14.94 -27.61
CA GLY A 223 -1.89 -14.09 -28.61
C GLY A 223 -3.05 -13.23 -28.10
N GLU A 224 -3.69 -13.59 -26.99
CA GLU A 224 -4.82 -12.83 -26.45
C GLU A 224 -4.48 -12.15 -25.12
N LYS A 225 -4.65 -10.82 -25.08
CA LYS A 225 -4.55 -10.07 -23.83
C LYS A 225 -5.82 -10.27 -23.00
N THR A 226 -5.62 -10.78 -21.79
CA THR A 226 -6.65 -10.92 -20.77
C THR A 226 -7.17 -9.55 -20.29
N ILE A 227 -8.27 -9.52 -19.55
CA ILE A 227 -8.90 -8.27 -19.08
C ILE A 227 -7.94 -7.51 -18.16
N GLU A 228 -7.38 -8.21 -17.18
CA GLU A 228 -6.40 -7.69 -16.23
C GLU A 228 -5.13 -7.19 -16.94
N ASN A 229 -4.65 -7.89 -17.98
CA ASN A 229 -3.50 -7.42 -18.77
C ASN A 229 -3.81 -6.16 -19.59
N LYS A 230 -5.02 -6.06 -20.16
CA LYS A 230 -5.47 -4.84 -20.87
C LYS A 230 -5.56 -3.64 -19.94
N LEU A 231 -6.12 -3.83 -18.74
CA LEU A 231 -6.22 -2.78 -17.73
C LEU A 231 -4.84 -2.37 -17.21
N ALA A 232 -3.94 -3.33 -16.97
CA ALA A 232 -2.56 -3.04 -16.58
C ALA A 232 -1.80 -2.28 -17.69
N LEU A 233 -2.01 -2.63 -18.96
CA LEU A 233 -1.46 -1.89 -20.09
C LEU A 233 -2.00 -0.47 -20.18
N GLU A 234 -3.30 -0.27 -19.93
CA GLU A 234 -3.91 1.06 -19.90
C GLU A 234 -3.25 1.93 -18.82
N LEU A 235 -3.15 1.41 -17.59
CA LEU A 235 -2.52 2.12 -16.47
C LEU A 235 -1.04 2.40 -16.74
N TYR A 236 -0.30 1.40 -17.24
CA TYR A 236 1.09 1.54 -17.67
C TYR A 236 1.25 2.70 -18.66
N SER A 237 0.46 2.68 -19.73
CA SER A 237 0.53 3.68 -20.79
C SER A 237 0.21 5.09 -20.27
N ARG A 238 -0.82 5.23 -19.43
CA ARG A 238 -1.21 6.52 -18.83
C ARG A 238 -0.07 7.13 -18.02
N ILE A 239 0.58 6.35 -17.16
CA ILE A 239 1.67 6.85 -16.31
C ILE A 239 2.92 7.16 -17.15
N HIS A 240 3.19 6.37 -18.19
CA HIS A 240 4.34 6.58 -19.08
C HIS A 240 4.22 7.83 -19.97
N LEU A 241 3.00 8.19 -20.32
CA LEU A 241 2.71 9.35 -21.15
C LEU A 241 2.43 10.61 -20.33
N MET A 242 2.38 10.50 -19.00
CA MET A 242 2.17 11.62 -18.12
C MET A 242 3.44 12.46 -18.00
N GLU A 243 3.29 13.77 -18.19
CA GLU A 243 4.33 14.74 -17.94
C GLU A 243 4.12 15.38 -16.57
N ILE A 244 5.16 15.44 -15.74
CA ILE A 244 5.05 16.06 -14.41
C ILE A 244 4.60 17.52 -14.49
N ASP A 245 4.97 18.24 -15.56
CA ASP A 245 4.56 19.61 -15.79
C ASP A 245 3.04 19.79 -15.86
N SER A 246 2.29 18.75 -16.23
CA SER A 246 0.83 18.79 -16.22
C SER A 246 0.25 18.89 -14.81
N LEU A 247 1.03 18.70 -13.75
CA LEU A 247 0.56 18.86 -12.37
C LEU A 247 0.80 20.27 -11.83
N PHE A 248 1.48 21.14 -12.57
CA PHE A 248 1.88 22.46 -12.10
C PHE A 248 1.36 23.57 -13.02
N ASP A 249 1.07 24.73 -12.45
CA ASP A 249 0.77 25.92 -13.24
C ASP A 249 2.02 26.62 -13.78
N SER A 250 1.82 27.66 -14.58
CA SER A 250 2.90 28.47 -15.16
C SER A 250 3.76 29.20 -14.12
N THR A 251 3.30 29.30 -12.88
CA THR A 251 4.05 29.91 -11.76
C THR A 251 4.82 28.87 -10.94
N GLY A 252 4.64 27.58 -11.24
CA GLY A 252 5.25 26.45 -10.51
C GLY A 252 4.45 26.00 -9.29
N GLY A 253 3.21 26.48 -9.13
CA GLY A 253 2.28 26.03 -8.10
C GLY A 253 1.67 24.67 -8.45
N LEU A 254 1.54 23.78 -7.46
CA LEU A 254 0.86 22.50 -7.65
C LEU A 254 -0.63 22.75 -7.91
N GLN A 255 -1.17 22.14 -8.97
CA GLN A 255 -2.58 22.17 -9.35
C GLN A 255 -3.34 21.08 -8.59
N PRO A 256 -4.10 21.38 -7.53
CA PRO A 256 -4.71 20.36 -6.67
C PRO A 256 -5.70 19.47 -7.43
N GLU A 257 -6.49 20.07 -8.32
CA GLU A 257 -7.50 19.34 -9.09
C GLU A 257 -6.86 18.35 -10.09
N MET A 258 -5.74 18.73 -10.70
CA MET A 258 -5.03 17.83 -11.62
C MET A 258 -4.40 16.65 -10.88
N LEU A 259 -3.85 16.90 -9.68
CA LEU A 259 -3.34 15.82 -8.82
C LEU A 259 -4.47 14.92 -8.31
N ARG A 260 -5.60 15.50 -7.89
CA ARG A 260 -6.80 14.78 -7.46
C ARG A 260 -7.29 13.83 -8.54
N GLN A 261 -7.50 14.36 -9.75
CA GLN A 261 -7.98 13.58 -10.89
C GLN A 261 -7.00 12.46 -11.25
N PHE A 262 -5.70 12.77 -11.31
CA PHE A 262 -4.65 11.75 -11.52
C PHE A 262 -4.73 10.62 -10.49
N CYS A 263 -4.84 10.97 -9.21
CA CYS A 263 -4.92 9.99 -8.13
C CYS A 263 -6.17 9.11 -8.22
N LEU A 264 -7.33 9.69 -8.54
CA LEU A 264 -8.59 8.95 -8.67
C LEU A 264 -8.59 8.02 -9.89
N ASP A 265 -8.10 8.49 -11.04
CA ASP A 265 -8.02 7.69 -12.26
C ASP A 265 -7.11 6.47 -12.08
N CYS A 266 -5.95 6.66 -11.45
CA CYS A 266 -5.03 5.57 -11.16
C CYS A 266 -5.63 4.57 -10.15
N GLN A 267 -6.29 5.06 -9.08
CA GLN A 267 -6.96 4.20 -8.09
C GLN A 267 -8.06 3.36 -8.75
N ASN A 268 -8.91 3.97 -9.58
CA ASN A 268 -9.97 3.28 -10.30
C ASN A 268 -9.43 2.14 -11.18
N LEU A 269 -8.34 2.37 -11.92
CA LEU A 269 -7.72 1.33 -12.73
C LEU A 269 -7.10 0.22 -11.87
N LEU A 270 -6.42 0.55 -10.78
CA LEU A 270 -5.85 -0.42 -9.85
C LEU A 270 -6.92 -1.33 -9.23
N HIS A 271 -8.06 -0.76 -8.82
CA HIS A 271 -9.20 -1.53 -8.32
C HIS A 271 -9.76 -2.47 -9.40
N ARG A 272 -9.97 -1.96 -10.62
CA ARG A 272 -10.44 -2.80 -11.75
C ARG A 272 -9.46 -3.93 -12.09
N ILE A 273 -8.15 -3.70 -11.98
CA ILE A 273 -7.13 -4.76 -12.14
C ILE A 273 -7.29 -5.80 -11.04
N SER A 274 -7.41 -5.37 -9.78
CA SER A 274 -7.62 -6.27 -8.63
C SER A 274 -8.88 -7.14 -8.80
N ASP A 275 -10.00 -6.53 -9.21
CA ASP A 275 -11.26 -7.22 -9.45
C ASP A 275 -11.16 -8.22 -10.60
N ALA A 276 -10.52 -7.83 -11.71
CA ALA A 276 -10.32 -8.70 -12.86
C ALA A 276 -9.48 -9.94 -12.49
N ILE A 277 -8.39 -9.76 -11.74
CA ILE A 277 -7.58 -10.86 -11.21
C ILE A 277 -8.42 -11.74 -10.29
N SER A 278 -9.18 -11.13 -9.37
CA SER A 278 -9.94 -11.89 -8.38
C SER A 278 -11.06 -12.74 -8.99
N ASN A 279 -11.80 -12.16 -9.93
CA ASN A 279 -12.86 -12.85 -10.66
C ASN A 279 -12.33 -14.01 -11.50
N ARG A 280 -11.17 -13.83 -12.15
CA ARG A 280 -10.59 -14.85 -13.03
C ARG A 280 -9.95 -16.00 -12.25
N TYR A 281 -9.18 -15.68 -11.21
CA TYR A 281 -8.26 -16.64 -10.59
C TYR A 281 -8.73 -17.20 -9.24
N PHE A 282 -9.53 -16.46 -8.47
CA PHE A 282 -9.98 -16.92 -7.15
C PHE A 282 -11.42 -17.44 -7.17
N GLN A 283 -12.36 -16.77 -7.85
CA GLN A 283 -13.75 -17.24 -7.92
C GLN A 283 -13.92 -18.52 -8.75
N TYR A 284 -13.08 -18.73 -9.76
CA TYR A 284 -13.09 -19.98 -10.54
C TYR A 284 -12.66 -21.18 -9.69
N GLN A 285 -11.63 -21.02 -8.85
CA GLN A 285 -11.17 -22.08 -7.95
C GLN A 285 -12.22 -22.44 -6.90
N GLU A 286 -12.91 -21.46 -6.30
CA GLU A 286 -13.97 -21.73 -5.32
C GLU A 286 -15.13 -22.54 -5.91
N ARG A 287 -15.53 -22.26 -7.16
CA ARG A 287 -16.57 -23.04 -7.85
C ARG A 287 -16.12 -24.45 -8.23
N SER A 288 -14.87 -24.62 -8.68
CA SER A 288 -14.33 -25.96 -8.99
C SER A 288 -14.22 -26.83 -7.73
N GLN A 289 -13.76 -26.26 -6.61
CA GLN A 289 -13.64 -26.98 -5.34
C GLN A 289 -15.01 -27.38 -4.77
N GLN A 290 -16.01 -26.48 -4.82
CA GLN A 290 -17.38 -26.80 -4.39
C GLN A 290 -18.05 -27.89 -5.24
N MET A 291 -17.75 -27.95 -6.54
CA MET A 291 -18.28 -29.02 -7.40
C MET A 291 -17.62 -30.38 -7.15
N GLU A 292 -16.33 -30.40 -6.77
CA GLU A 292 -15.66 -31.63 -6.33
C GLU A 292 -16.19 -32.13 -4.98
N ASP A 293 -16.43 -31.23 -4.01
CA ASP A 293 -16.99 -31.56 -2.70
C ASP A 293 -18.47 -31.99 -2.75
N LEU A 294 -19.23 -31.54 -3.76
CA LEU A 294 -20.62 -31.97 -4.01
C LEU A 294 -20.71 -33.27 -4.83
N GLY A 295 -19.60 -33.73 -5.40
CA GLY A 295 -19.48 -34.96 -6.19
C GLY A 295 -18.90 -36.16 -5.45
N ALA A 296 -18.54 -35.99 -4.17
CA ALA A 296 -18.03 -37.03 -3.25
C ALA A 296 -19.06 -37.35 -2.16
#